data_AF-A0A1X6N5F3-F1
#
_entry.id   AF-A0A1X6N5F3-F1
#
_cell.length_a   1.000
_cell.length_b   1.000
_cell.length_c   1.000
_cell.angle_alpha   90.00
_cell.angle_beta   90.00
_cell.angle_gamma   90.00
#
_symmetry.space_group_name_H-M   'P 1'
#
loop_
_entity.id
_entity.type
_entity.pdbx_description
1 polymer ?
#
loop_
_entity_poly.entity_id
_entity_poly.type
_entity_poly.pdbx_seq_one_letter_code
_entity_poly.pdbx_strand_id
1 'polypeptide(L)'
;MPDVAPKREIKQTDPKPSLPPGMVLGPDGKPCKICTAFRSWKPTAQNDNAQADKSSGKKNTAAMMAAFASGKGFASTPDPDVRPEHCPPDVEQLGRATWTFLHTTAAYYPEKPTPNQRANMLTLLRSLPVLYPCSHCASHLDSNIRDHPPNVSGRVALSRWLCERHNDVNERLGKPKFDCSIEKTDERWKDGPSDGSCD
;
A
#
# COMPACT_ATOMS: atom_id res chain seq x y z
N MET A 1 -18.93 -16.68 69.56
CA MET A 1 -18.95 -15.77 68.41
C MET A 1 -17.64 -15.97 67.65
N PRO A 2 -17.62 -16.57 66.45
CA PRO A 2 -16.43 -16.61 65.63
C PRO A 2 -16.41 -15.48 64.60
N ASP A 3 -15.23 -14.87 64.46
CA ASP A 3 -14.84 -13.79 63.54
C ASP A 3 -15.10 -14.10 62.07
N VAL A 4 -15.58 -13.10 61.33
CA VAL A 4 -15.75 -13.12 59.86
C VAL A 4 -14.56 -12.42 59.22
N ALA A 5 -13.72 -13.18 58.52
CA ALA A 5 -12.65 -12.62 57.68
C ALA A 5 -13.21 -12.02 56.36
N PRO A 6 -12.69 -10.90 55.84
CA PRO A 6 -13.21 -10.27 54.63
C PRO A 6 -12.72 -10.99 53.37
N LYS A 7 -13.65 -11.31 52.46
CA LYS A 7 -13.34 -11.86 51.13
C LYS A 7 -12.70 -10.77 50.26
N ARG A 8 -11.52 -11.06 49.69
CA ARG A 8 -10.88 -10.24 48.65
C ARG A 8 -11.69 -10.33 47.35
N GLU A 9 -12.15 -9.20 46.83
CA GLU A 9 -12.68 -9.09 45.47
C GLU A 9 -11.56 -9.25 44.44
N ILE A 10 -11.73 -10.20 43.53
CA ILE A 10 -10.89 -10.36 42.34
C ILE A 10 -11.44 -9.38 41.30
N LYS A 11 -10.66 -8.34 40.95
CA LYS A 11 -10.98 -7.45 39.83
C LYS A 11 -10.98 -8.26 38.54
N GLN A 12 -12.15 -8.43 37.96
CA GLN A 12 -12.38 -9.00 36.64
C GLN A 12 -11.77 -8.04 35.61
N THR A 13 -10.69 -8.47 34.93
CA THR A 13 -10.11 -7.72 33.81
C THR A 13 -11.03 -7.86 32.60
N ASP A 14 -11.46 -6.74 32.03
CA ASP A 14 -12.30 -6.72 30.83
C ASP A 14 -11.70 -7.59 29.70
N PRO A 15 -12.52 -8.36 28.96
CA PRO A 15 -12.03 -9.16 27.84
C PRO A 15 -11.48 -8.25 26.74
N LYS A 16 -10.23 -8.48 26.34
CA LYS A 16 -9.62 -7.81 25.18
C LYS A 16 -10.52 -8.00 23.96
N PRO A 17 -10.81 -6.94 23.17
CA PRO A 17 -11.59 -7.07 21.95
C PRO A 17 -10.97 -8.13 21.04
N SER A 18 -11.78 -9.07 20.55
CA SER A 18 -11.34 -10.04 19.56
C SER A 18 -10.98 -9.32 18.26
N LEU A 19 -9.88 -9.72 17.64
CA LEU A 19 -9.41 -9.12 16.40
C LEU A 19 -10.35 -9.48 15.23
N PRO A 20 -10.48 -8.62 14.21
CA PRO A 20 -11.24 -8.93 13.00
C PRO A 20 -10.78 -10.24 12.34
N PRO A 21 -11.69 -11.02 11.73
CA PRO A 21 -11.31 -12.20 10.95
C PRO A 21 -10.29 -11.87 9.84
N GLY A 22 -9.17 -12.58 9.84
CA GLY A 22 -8.08 -12.37 8.88
C GLY A 22 -7.03 -11.32 9.29
N MET A 23 -7.18 -10.67 10.45
CA MET A 23 -6.14 -9.81 11.03
C MET A 23 -4.93 -10.62 11.47
N VAL A 24 -3.76 -10.30 10.92
CA VAL A 24 -2.49 -10.93 11.29
C VAL A 24 -1.77 -10.05 12.30
N LEU A 25 -1.27 -10.65 13.38
CA LEU A 25 -0.42 -9.96 14.36
C LEU A 25 1.06 -10.05 13.95
N GLY A 26 1.78 -8.95 14.11
CA GLY A 26 3.23 -8.92 13.95
C GLY A 26 3.97 -9.55 15.13
N PRO A 27 5.31 -9.68 15.04
CA PRO A 27 6.15 -10.18 16.15
C PRO A 27 6.08 -9.33 17.43
N ASP A 28 5.62 -8.08 17.32
CA ASP A 28 5.39 -7.15 18.42
C ASP A 28 4.00 -7.30 19.07
N GLY A 29 3.18 -8.25 18.59
CA GLY A 29 1.83 -8.50 19.07
C GLY A 29 0.79 -7.48 18.62
N LYS A 30 1.14 -6.56 17.69
CA LYS A 30 0.21 -5.55 17.15
C LYS A 30 -0.33 -5.96 15.78
N PRO A 31 -1.49 -5.42 15.35
CA PRO A 31 -2.00 -5.60 13.99
C PRO A 31 -0.94 -5.27 12.92
N CYS A 32 -0.63 -6.25 12.07
CA CYS A 32 0.29 -6.09 10.94
C CYS A 32 -0.49 -5.70 9.68
N LYS A 33 -0.52 -4.40 9.34
CA LYS A 33 -1.21 -3.88 8.15
C LYS A 33 -0.72 -4.55 6.86
N ILE A 34 0.61 -4.65 6.64
CA ILE A 34 1.17 -5.28 5.43
C ILE A 34 0.86 -6.78 5.32
N CYS A 35 0.60 -7.44 6.45
CA CYS A 35 0.24 -8.86 6.49
C CYS A 35 -1.28 -9.10 6.36
N THR A 36 -2.08 -8.04 6.39
CA THR A 36 -3.55 -8.12 6.49
C THR A 36 -4.19 -7.44 5.28
N ALA A 37 -5.06 -8.17 4.57
CA ALA A 37 -5.80 -7.58 3.46
C ALA A 37 -6.68 -6.41 3.93
N PHE A 38 -6.78 -5.34 3.14
CA PHE A 38 -7.53 -4.12 3.50
C PHE A 38 -8.98 -4.38 3.95
N ARG A 39 -9.65 -5.38 3.34
CA ARG A 39 -11.01 -5.82 3.72
C ARG A 39 -11.15 -6.31 5.17
N SER A 40 -10.04 -6.65 5.82
CA SER A 40 -9.97 -7.15 7.19
C SER A 40 -9.48 -6.09 8.18
N TRP A 41 -9.23 -4.84 7.75
CA TRP A 41 -8.75 -3.79 8.66
C TRP A 41 -9.83 -3.34 9.66
N LYS A 42 -11.10 -3.35 9.24
CA LYS A 42 -12.24 -3.08 10.13
C LYS A 42 -12.83 -4.38 10.67
N PRO A 43 -13.25 -4.42 11.96
CA PRO A 43 -14.10 -5.49 12.44
C PRO A 43 -15.37 -5.54 11.59
N THR A 44 -15.53 -6.62 10.81
CA THR A 44 -16.85 -6.96 10.29
C THR A 44 -17.72 -7.27 11.50
N ALA A 45 -18.72 -6.43 11.77
CA ALA A 45 -19.82 -6.84 12.63
C ALA A 45 -20.32 -8.17 12.07
N GLN A 46 -20.24 -9.25 12.87
CA GLN A 46 -20.76 -10.56 12.50
C GLN A 46 -22.27 -10.42 12.30
N ASN A 47 -22.69 -10.16 11.07
CA ASN A 47 -24.02 -10.52 10.60
C ASN A 47 -23.87 -11.89 9.94
N ASP A 48 -24.02 -12.93 10.74
CA ASP A 48 -24.41 -14.25 10.26
C ASP A 48 -25.84 -14.12 9.70
N ASN A 49 -25.95 -13.64 8.46
CA ASN A 49 -27.06 -13.83 7.52
C ASN A 49 -26.80 -12.98 6.26
N ALA A 50 -26.02 -13.52 5.33
CA ALA A 50 -26.00 -13.03 3.95
C ALA A 50 -26.79 -14.00 3.07
N GLN A 51 -28.12 -13.96 3.21
CA GLN A 51 -29.03 -14.44 2.18
C GLN A 51 -29.51 -13.21 1.39
N ALA A 52 -29.05 -13.16 0.14
CA ALA A 52 -29.55 -12.42 -1.02
C ALA A 52 -30.15 -11.00 -0.82
N ASP A 53 -29.62 -10.02 -1.56
CA ASP A 53 -30.54 -9.26 -2.40
C ASP A 53 -29.91 -8.71 -3.69
N LYS A 54 -30.50 -9.12 -4.83
CA LYS A 54 -30.25 -8.55 -6.16
C LYS A 54 -31.14 -7.32 -6.29
N SER A 55 -30.65 -6.15 -5.91
CA SER A 55 -31.33 -4.90 -6.24
C SER A 55 -30.97 -4.48 -7.67
N SER A 56 -31.89 -4.82 -8.57
CA SER A 56 -31.93 -4.38 -9.95
C SER A 56 -32.27 -2.89 -9.98
N GLY A 57 -31.29 -2.04 -10.29
CA GLY A 57 -31.51 -0.61 -10.46
C GLY A 57 -32.49 -0.33 -11.59
N LYS A 58 -33.70 0.11 -11.25
CA LYS A 58 -34.65 0.75 -12.16
C LYS A 58 -34.00 2.01 -12.75
N LYS A 59 -33.40 1.88 -13.93
CA LYS A 59 -33.08 3.02 -14.80
C LYS A 59 -34.24 3.22 -15.75
N ASN A 60 -34.72 4.46 -15.83
CA ASN A 60 -35.86 4.88 -16.64
C ASN A 60 -35.70 4.44 -18.11
N THR A 61 -36.49 3.45 -18.51
CA THR A 61 -36.53 2.82 -19.84
C THR A 61 -36.89 3.79 -20.96
N ALA A 62 -37.50 4.93 -20.65
CA ALA A 62 -37.90 5.95 -21.61
C ALA A 62 -36.70 6.68 -22.28
N ALA A 63 -35.61 6.92 -21.55
CA ALA A 63 -34.43 7.60 -22.10
C ALA A 63 -33.63 6.70 -23.05
N MET A 64 -33.71 5.38 -22.86
CA MET A 64 -32.96 4.40 -23.64
C MET A 64 -33.58 4.18 -25.03
N MET A 65 -34.92 4.24 -25.14
CA MET A 65 -35.64 4.11 -26.43
C MET A 65 -35.44 5.30 -27.36
N ALA A 66 -35.28 6.52 -26.82
CA ALA A 66 -35.04 7.73 -27.62
C ALA A 66 -33.63 7.77 -28.25
N ALA A 67 -32.64 7.17 -27.59
CA ALA A 67 -31.26 7.11 -28.08
C ALA A 67 -31.09 6.13 -29.27
N PHE A 68 -31.85 5.02 -29.29
CA PHE A 68 -31.80 4.04 -30.39
C PHE A 68 -32.42 4.56 -31.70
N ALA A 69 -33.38 5.49 -31.63
CA ALA A 69 -34.06 6.03 -32.82
C ALA A 69 -33.21 7.03 -33.63
N SER A 70 -32.15 7.59 -33.05
CA SER A 70 -31.35 8.66 -33.69
C SER A 70 -30.06 8.18 -34.35
N GLY A 71 -29.78 6.86 -34.38
CA GLY A 71 -28.58 6.30 -35.03
C GLY A 71 -27.22 6.72 -34.42
N LYS A 72 -27.22 7.60 -33.41
CA LYS A 72 -26.05 7.91 -32.58
C LYS A 72 -25.97 6.88 -31.46
N GLY A 73 -25.45 5.71 -31.80
CA GLY A 73 -24.91 4.82 -30.78
C GLY A 73 -23.92 5.61 -29.93
N PHE A 74 -24.05 5.51 -28.60
CA PHE A 74 -23.03 6.00 -27.69
C PHE A 74 -21.77 5.16 -27.89
N ALA A 75 -20.95 5.54 -28.88
CA ALA A 75 -19.55 5.16 -28.87
C ALA A 75 -18.90 5.99 -27.76
N SER A 76 -18.96 5.48 -26.53
CA SER A 76 -18.10 5.96 -25.46
C SER A 76 -16.66 5.72 -25.90
N THR A 77 -15.98 6.79 -26.30
CA THR A 77 -14.52 6.75 -26.47
C THR A 77 -13.93 6.21 -25.17
N PRO A 78 -13.09 5.14 -25.22
CA PRO A 78 -12.40 4.68 -24.04
C PRO A 78 -11.66 5.86 -23.41
N ASP A 79 -11.84 6.07 -22.11
CA ASP A 79 -11.05 7.02 -21.37
C ASP A 79 -9.57 6.65 -21.56
N PRO A 80 -8.70 7.55 -22.07
CA PRO A 80 -7.30 7.23 -22.28
C PRO A 80 -6.56 6.81 -20.99
N ASP A 81 -7.12 7.11 -19.82
CA ASP A 81 -6.59 6.72 -18.51
C ASP A 81 -7.13 5.35 -18.03
N VAL A 82 -8.17 4.82 -18.68
CA VAL A 82 -8.75 3.51 -18.34
C VAL A 82 -8.11 2.41 -19.17
N ARG A 83 -7.19 1.71 -18.52
CA ARG A 83 -6.47 0.58 -19.12
C ARG A 83 -7.38 -0.63 -19.33
N PRO A 84 -7.28 -1.34 -20.47
CA PRO A 84 -8.01 -2.59 -20.69
C PRO A 84 -7.61 -3.69 -19.69
N GLU A 85 -8.59 -4.48 -19.26
CA GLU A 85 -8.32 -5.70 -18.49
C GLU A 85 -7.50 -6.71 -19.31
N HIS A 86 -6.62 -7.46 -18.64
CA HIS A 86 -5.75 -8.49 -19.23
C HIS A 86 -4.62 -8.04 -20.17
N CYS A 87 -4.34 -6.75 -20.30
CA CYS A 87 -3.13 -6.28 -21.00
C CYS A 87 -1.86 -6.39 -20.11
N PRO A 88 -0.68 -6.67 -20.71
CA PRO A 88 0.60 -6.52 -20.04
C PRO A 88 0.79 -5.12 -19.44
N PRO A 89 1.64 -4.96 -18.39
CA PRO A 89 1.90 -3.66 -17.81
C PRO A 89 2.63 -2.74 -18.80
N ASP A 90 2.14 -1.52 -18.94
CA ASP A 90 2.90 -0.43 -19.56
C ASP A 90 3.99 0.10 -18.62
N VAL A 91 4.72 1.11 -19.08
CA VAL A 91 5.80 1.75 -18.31
C VAL A 91 5.33 2.35 -17.00
N GLU A 92 4.09 2.85 -16.94
CA GLU A 92 3.58 3.50 -15.75
C GLU A 92 3.10 2.49 -14.71
N GLN A 93 2.38 1.45 -15.13
CA GLN A 93 1.95 0.39 -14.23
C GLN A 93 3.16 -0.33 -13.66
N LEU A 94 4.13 -0.69 -14.51
CA LEU A 94 5.36 -1.33 -14.06
C LEU A 94 6.14 -0.42 -13.10
N GLY A 95 6.23 0.88 -13.41
CA GLY A 95 6.82 1.90 -12.55
C GLY A 95 6.14 1.96 -11.17
N ARG A 96 4.81 2.15 -11.13
CA ARG A 96 4.03 2.22 -9.89
C ARG A 96 4.15 0.95 -9.05
N ALA A 97 4.11 -0.24 -9.68
CA ALA A 97 4.27 -1.52 -8.99
C ALA A 97 5.68 -1.66 -8.39
N THR A 98 6.71 -1.29 -9.14
CA THR A 98 8.11 -1.34 -8.68
C THR A 98 8.34 -0.39 -7.52
N TRP A 99 7.88 0.86 -7.63
CA TRP A 99 7.98 1.83 -6.53
C TRP A 99 7.22 1.39 -5.30
N THR A 100 6.03 0.80 -5.46
CA THR A 100 5.26 0.24 -4.35
C THR A 100 6.06 -0.84 -3.62
N PHE A 101 6.66 -1.78 -4.36
CA PHE A 101 7.50 -2.80 -3.76
C PHE A 101 8.71 -2.21 -3.02
N LEU A 102 9.45 -1.30 -3.65
CA LEU A 102 10.67 -0.75 -3.07
C LEU A 102 10.40 0.11 -1.84
N HIS A 103 9.42 1.01 -1.90
CA HIS A 103 9.09 1.88 -0.76
C HIS A 103 8.53 1.09 0.41
N THR A 104 7.68 0.10 0.15
CA THR A 104 7.20 -0.80 1.21
C THR A 104 8.36 -1.61 1.80
N THR A 105 9.28 -2.10 0.97
CA THR A 105 10.47 -2.81 1.48
C THR A 105 11.33 -1.91 2.36
N ALA A 106 11.53 -0.64 1.99
CA ALA A 106 12.26 0.33 2.78
C ALA A 106 11.54 0.67 4.10
N ALA A 107 10.23 0.84 4.06
CA ALA A 107 9.38 1.12 5.22
C ALA A 107 9.42 0.03 6.30
N TYR A 108 9.58 -1.23 5.90
CA TYR A 108 9.71 -2.39 6.79
C TYR A 108 11.16 -2.86 6.97
N TYR A 109 12.14 -2.13 6.43
CA TYR A 109 13.55 -2.45 6.64
C TYR A 109 13.94 -2.29 8.12
N PRO A 110 14.88 -3.08 8.67
CA PRO A 110 15.25 -2.94 10.07
C PRO A 110 15.90 -1.58 10.38
N GLU A 111 15.63 -1.05 11.57
CA GLU A 111 16.33 0.15 12.07
C GLU A 111 17.84 -0.10 12.22
N LYS A 112 18.20 -1.33 12.63
CA LYS A 112 19.58 -1.80 12.78
C LYS A 112 19.77 -3.08 11.94
N PRO A 113 19.98 -2.97 10.63
CA PRO A 113 20.09 -4.12 9.75
C PRO A 113 21.41 -4.87 9.98
N THR A 114 21.35 -6.20 9.90
CA THR A 114 22.55 -7.05 9.93
C THR A 114 23.39 -6.84 8.67
N PRO A 115 24.69 -7.20 8.68
CA PRO A 115 25.54 -7.11 7.48
C PRO A 115 24.93 -7.83 6.26
N ASN A 116 24.31 -8.99 6.46
CA ASN A 116 23.64 -9.73 5.39
C ASN A 116 22.42 -8.99 4.84
N GLN A 117 21.60 -8.37 5.69
CA GLN A 117 20.45 -7.57 5.24
C GLN A 117 20.92 -6.33 4.44
N ARG A 118 22.05 -5.73 4.81
CA ARG A 118 22.65 -4.61 4.06
C ARG A 118 23.16 -5.05 2.70
N ALA A 119 23.90 -6.16 2.67
CA ALA A 119 24.40 -6.74 1.42
C ALA A 119 23.26 -7.08 0.47
N ASN A 120 22.21 -7.76 0.96
CA ASN A 120 21.05 -8.14 0.14
C ASN A 120 20.29 -6.92 -0.40
N MET A 121 20.11 -5.87 0.41
CA MET A 121 19.47 -4.64 -0.06
C MET A 121 20.31 -3.94 -1.14
N LEU A 122 21.63 -3.87 -0.97
CA LEU A 122 22.51 -3.32 -2.00
C LEU A 122 22.45 -4.14 -3.29
N THR A 123 22.45 -5.46 -3.19
CA THR A 123 22.30 -6.35 -4.34
C THR A 123 20.98 -6.13 -5.04
N LEU A 124 19.86 -6.07 -4.31
CA LEU A 124 18.55 -5.76 -4.88
C LEU A 124 18.58 -4.45 -5.68
N LEU A 125 19.02 -3.35 -5.06
CA LEU A 125 19.01 -2.03 -5.70
C LEU A 125 19.95 -1.95 -6.90
N ARG A 126 21.12 -2.60 -6.85
CA ARG A 126 22.07 -2.65 -7.97
C ARG A 126 21.65 -3.61 -9.09
N SER A 127 20.78 -4.57 -8.79
CA SER A 127 20.24 -5.49 -9.81
C SER A 127 19.10 -4.87 -10.59
N LEU A 128 18.40 -3.88 -10.03
CA LEU A 128 17.29 -3.20 -10.70
C LEU A 128 17.68 -2.62 -12.06
N PRO A 129 18.73 -1.77 -12.21
CA PRO A 129 19.10 -1.24 -13.53
C PRO A 129 19.51 -2.31 -14.54
N VAL A 130 19.91 -3.51 -14.09
CA VAL A 130 20.28 -4.62 -14.97
C VAL A 130 19.05 -5.37 -15.47
N LEU A 131 18.02 -5.50 -14.63
CA LEU A 131 16.85 -6.33 -14.88
C LEU A 131 15.60 -5.55 -15.29
N TYR A 132 15.59 -4.21 -15.15
CA TYR A 132 14.41 -3.41 -15.40
C TYR A 132 14.07 -3.36 -16.91
N PRO A 133 12.89 -3.82 -17.36
CA PRO A 133 12.59 -4.02 -18.79
C PRO A 133 12.62 -2.76 -19.67
N CYS A 134 12.34 -1.59 -19.09
CA CYS A 134 12.44 -0.32 -19.81
C CYS A 134 13.91 0.12 -19.88
N SER A 135 14.59 -0.12 -21.01
CA SER A 135 16.02 0.18 -21.20
C SER A 135 16.40 1.63 -20.89
N HIS A 136 15.60 2.60 -21.34
CA HIS A 136 15.85 4.03 -21.06
C HIS A 136 15.64 4.38 -19.58
N CYS A 137 14.67 3.75 -18.91
CA CYS A 137 14.43 3.91 -17.49
C CYS A 137 15.59 3.29 -16.68
N ALA A 138 16.04 2.10 -17.09
CA ALA A 138 17.10 1.34 -16.48
C ALA A 138 18.45 2.07 -16.56
N SER A 139 18.83 2.58 -17.74
CA SER A 139 20.07 3.35 -17.93
C SER A 139 20.10 4.64 -17.08
N HIS A 140 18.94 5.30 -16.96
CA HIS A 140 18.81 6.47 -16.08
C HIS A 140 18.97 6.07 -14.60
N LEU A 141 18.30 4.99 -14.16
CA LEU A 141 18.42 4.48 -12.79
C LEU A 141 19.86 4.07 -12.47
N ASP A 142 20.56 3.41 -13.39
CA ASP A 142 21.97 3.03 -13.24
C ASP A 142 22.85 4.26 -12.97
N SER A 143 22.74 5.28 -13.82
CA SER A 143 23.50 6.53 -13.66
C SER A 143 23.17 7.20 -12.33
N ASN A 144 21.88 7.27 -11.98
CA ASN A 144 21.42 7.89 -10.75
C ASN A 144 21.94 7.17 -9.49
N ILE A 145 21.99 5.82 -9.51
CA ILE A 145 22.56 5.00 -8.42
C ILE A 145 24.07 5.17 -8.31
N ARG A 146 24.78 5.36 -9.43
CA ARG A 146 26.23 5.65 -9.43
C ARG A 146 26.53 7.01 -8.78
N ASP A 147 25.76 8.04 -9.14
CA ASP A 147 25.94 9.40 -8.62
C ASP A 147 25.48 9.52 -7.16
N HIS A 148 24.47 8.73 -6.76
CA HIS A 148 23.89 8.74 -5.42
C HIS A 148 23.84 7.31 -4.86
N PRO A 149 24.96 6.78 -4.34
CA PRO A 149 25.04 5.40 -3.85
C PRO A 149 23.99 5.10 -2.76
N PRO A 150 23.35 3.90 -2.77
CA PRO A 150 22.32 3.57 -1.80
C PRO A 150 22.77 3.60 -0.35
N ASN A 151 22.02 4.31 0.49
CA ASN A 151 22.23 4.31 1.93
C ASN A 151 21.36 3.25 2.63
N VAL A 152 21.91 2.05 2.78
CA VAL A 152 21.26 0.91 3.43
C VAL A 152 21.56 0.81 4.93
N SER A 153 21.97 1.92 5.57
CA SER A 153 22.46 1.87 6.95
C SER A 153 21.41 1.56 8.00
N GLY A 154 20.15 1.85 7.69
CA GLY A 154 18.97 1.57 8.48
C GLY A 154 17.73 2.05 7.75
N ARG A 155 16.56 1.75 8.32
CA ARG A 155 15.24 2.05 7.74
C ARG A 155 15.11 3.50 7.27
N VAL A 156 15.35 4.46 8.16
CA VAL A 156 15.17 5.90 7.87
C VAL A 156 16.08 6.35 6.73
N ALA A 157 17.34 5.92 6.74
CA ALA A 157 18.31 6.29 5.72
C ALA A 157 17.95 5.71 4.34
N LEU A 158 17.45 4.46 4.31
CA LEU A 158 17.02 3.81 3.08
C LEU A 158 15.73 4.44 2.53
N SER A 159 14.72 4.68 3.37
CA SER A 159 13.47 5.33 2.96
C SER A 159 13.73 6.72 2.39
N ARG A 160 14.59 7.51 3.05
CA ARG A 160 14.97 8.83 2.57
C ARG A 160 15.68 8.76 1.22
N TRP A 161 16.72 7.91 1.11
CA TRP A 161 17.47 7.75 -0.13
C TRP A 161 16.53 7.39 -1.28
N LEU A 162 15.67 6.38 -1.08
CA LEU A 162 14.74 5.92 -2.11
C LEU A 162 13.71 6.99 -2.50
N CYS A 163 13.22 7.77 -1.54
CA CYS A 163 12.34 8.90 -1.81
C CYS A 163 13.02 9.97 -2.67
N GLU A 164 14.26 10.34 -2.34
CA GLU A 164 15.03 11.31 -3.13
C GLU A 164 15.27 10.77 -4.56
N ARG A 165 15.60 9.48 -4.73
CA ARG A 165 15.76 8.89 -6.08
C ARG A 165 14.44 8.86 -6.87
N HIS A 166 13.31 8.63 -6.19
CA HIS A 166 12.00 8.72 -6.82
C HIS A 166 11.67 10.17 -7.23
N ASN A 167 12.08 11.16 -6.42
CA ASN A 167 11.91 12.56 -6.75
C ASN A 167 12.75 13.01 -7.95
N ASP A 168 13.96 12.48 -8.14
CA ASP A 168 14.73 12.75 -9.36
C ASP A 168 13.97 12.29 -10.62
N VAL A 169 13.28 11.15 -10.54
CA VAL A 169 12.41 10.66 -11.62
C VAL A 169 11.17 11.56 -11.76
N ASN A 170 10.57 12.01 -10.66
CA ASN A 170 9.43 12.94 -10.70
C ASN A 170 9.82 14.24 -11.42
N GLU A 171 10.93 14.87 -11.04
CA GLU A 171 11.42 16.09 -11.67
C GLU A 171 11.65 15.90 -13.16
N ARG A 172 12.31 14.81 -13.55
CA ARG A 172 12.53 14.48 -14.98
C ARG A 172 11.23 14.34 -15.77
N LEU A 173 10.18 13.82 -15.13
CA LEU A 173 8.86 13.66 -15.74
C LEU A 173 7.94 14.88 -15.54
N GLY A 174 8.44 15.98 -14.98
CA GLY A 174 7.65 17.19 -14.70
C GLY A 174 6.59 17.01 -13.61
N LYS A 175 6.76 16.02 -12.73
CA LYS A 175 5.87 15.74 -11.60
C LYS A 175 6.34 16.49 -10.34
N PRO A 176 5.43 16.85 -9.41
CA PRO A 176 5.80 17.45 -8.14
C PRO A 176 6.71 16.54 -7.31
N LYS A 177 7.54 17.14 -6.46
CA LYS A 177 8.30 16.41 -5.45
C LYS A 177 7.38 15.91 -4.33
N PHE A 178 7.67 14.72 -3.85
CA PHE A 178 7.14 14.19 -2.61
C PHE A 178 8.02 14.63 -1.43
N ASP A 179 7.44 14.88 -0.25
CA ASP A 179 8.22 15.20 0.95
C ASP A 179 8.89 13.93 1.50
N CYS A 180 10.23 13.93 1.53
CA CYS A 180 11.04 12.79 1.99
C CYS A 180 11.30 12.78 3.51
N SER A 181 10.56 13.57 4.28
CA SER A 181 10.49 13.40 5.73
C SER A 181 10.04 11.98 6.10
N ILE A 182 10.59 11.43 7.19
CA ILE A 182 10.29 10.05 7.57
C ILE A 182 8.81 9.89 7.87
N GLU A 183 8.20 10.91 8.46
CA GLU A 183 6.78 11.03 8.75
C GLU A 183 5.95 10.85 7.49
N LYS A 184 6.26 11.57 6.40
CA LYS A 184 5.50 11.46 5.15
C LYS A 184 5.74 10.17 4.41
N THR A 185 6.96 9.62 4.45
CA THR A 185 7.20 8.29 3.88
C THR A 185 6.49 7.19 4.66
N ASP A 186 6.41 7.28 5.99
CA ASP A 186 5.72 6.30 6.83
C ASP A 186 4.21 6.42 6.70
N GLU A 187 3.68 7.65 6.65
CA GLU A 187 2.28 7.92 6.34
C GLU A 187 1.85 7.23 5.04
N ARG A 188 2.68 7.32 4.00
CA ARG A 188 2.35 6.77 2.68
C ARG A 188 2.59 5.27 2.54
N TRP A 189 3.64 4.73 3.15
CA TRP A 189 4.16 3.38 2.83
C TRP A 189 4.14 2.39 3.99
N LYS A 190 3.73 2.83 5.19
CA LYS A 190 3.78 2.00 6.40
C LYS A 190 2.52 2.08 7.25
N ASP A 191 2.20 3.28 7.72
CA ASP A 191 1.28 3.50 8.84
C ASP A 191 -0.10 3.97 8.35
N GLY A 192 -0.13 4.76 7.28
CA GLY A 192 -1.34 5.43 6.78
C GLY A 192 -1.45 6.89 7.27
N PRO A 193 -2.28 7.72 6.62
CA PRO A 193 -2.61 9.07 7.07
C PRO A 193 -3.18 9.12 8.48
N SER A 194 -2.81 10.16 9.25
CA SER A 194 -3.30 10.37 10.61
C SER A 194 -4.78 10.75 10.69
N ASP A 195 -5.41 11.07 9.56
CA ASP A 195 -6.85 11.34 9.46
C ASP A 195 -7.72 10.06 9.45
N GLY A 196 -7.10 8.88 9.47
CA GLY A 196 -7.78 7.58 9.50
C GLY A 196 -8.40 7.18 8.16
N SER A 197 -8.11 7.88 7.06
CA SER A 197 -8.60 7.53 5.72
C SER A 197 -8.17 6.13 5.23
N CYS A 198 -7.14 5.58 5.86
CA CYS A 198 -6.62 4.23 5.64
C CYS A 198 -6.84 3.31 6.84
N ASP A 199 -7.88 3.53 7.65
CA ASP A 199 -8.30 2.64 8.73
C ASP A 199 -9.75 2.17 8.53
#